data_AF-C7MLF8-F1
#
_entry.id   AF-C7MLF8-F1
#
_cell.length_a   1.000
_cell.length_b   1.000
_cell.length_c   1.000
_cell.angle_alpha   90.00
_cell.angle_beta   90.00
_cell.angle_gamma   90.00
#
_symmetry.space_group_name_H-M   'P 1'
#
loop_
_entity.id
_entity.type
_entity.pdbx_description
1 polymer ?
#
loop_
_entity_poly.entity_id
_entity_poly.type
_entity_poly.pdbx_seq_one_letter_code
_entity_poly.pdbx_strand_id
1 'polypeptide(L)' 'MVKIRLARHGAKKRPYYRIVVTDSRAARNSRPIEEVGRYNPCVEPSMIQIDLEKVDKWIANGAQPTDTVAHLIESARKEA' A
#
# COMPACT_ATOMS: atom_id res chain seq x y z
N MET A 1 5.86 -0.42 -15.46
CA MET A 1 6.81 -0.66 -14.34
C MET A 1 6.02 -1.16 -13.14
N VAL A 2 6.62 -1.98 -12.28
CA VAL A 2 5.94 -2.45 -11.06
C VAL A 2 5.89 -1.31 -10.05
N LYS A 3 4.70 -1.05 -9.50
CA LYS A 3 4.47 -0.02 -8.50
C LYS A 3 3.82 -0.60 -7.26
N ILE A 4 4.18 -0.05 -6.12
CA ILE A 4 3.48 -0.25 -4.85
C ILE A 4 2.52 0.92 -4.67
N ARG A 5 1.21 0.65 -4.74
CA ARG A 5 0.18 1.70 -4.76
C ARG A 5 -1.02 1.35 -3.89
N LEU A 6 -1.84 2.36 -3.60
CA LEU A 6 -3.11 2.18 -2.89
C LEU A 6 -4.22 1.75 -3.85
N ALA A 7 -4.81 0.59 -3.60
CA ALA A 7 -6.09 0.19 -4.18
C ALA A 7 -7.21 0.69 -3.28
N ARG A 8 -8.10 1.53 -3.80
CA ARG A 8 -9.23 2.09 -3.04
C ARG A 8 -10.39 1.11 -3.02
N HIS A 9 -10.69 0.63 -1.83
CA HIS A 9 -11.87 -0.14 -1.47
C HIS A 9 -12.70 0.64 -0.43
N GLY A 10 -13.71 -0.01 0.13
CA GLY A 10 -14.65 0.59 1.08
C GLY A 10 -15.81 1.28 0.38
N ALA A 11 -16.48 2.17 1.11
CA ALA A 11 -17.72 2.79 0.69
C ALA A 11 -17.56 4.27 0.35
N LYS A 12 -18.65 4.90 -0.09
CA LYS A 12 -18.73 6.36 -0.22
C LYS A 12 -18.46 7.00 1.16
N LYS A 13 -17.58 8.00 1.20
CA LYS A 13 -17.12 8.69 2.43
C LYS A 13 -16.46 7.79 3.50
N ARG A 14 -16.21 6.51 3.23
CA ARG A 14 -15.51 5.58 4.13
C ARG A 14 -14.46 4.79 3.34
N PRO A 15 -13.36 5.43 2.93
CA PRO A 15 -12.32 4.77 2.16
C PRO A 15 -11.57 3.74 3.00
N TYR A 16 -11.25 2.61 2.38
CA TYR A 16 -10.35 1.60 2.90
C TYR A 16 -9.32 1.28 1.82
N TYR A 17 -8.04 1.31 2.15
CA TYR A 17 -6.98 1.12 1.16
C TYR A 17 -6.26 -0.20 1.39
N ARG A 18 -6.02 -0.92 0.31
CA ARG A 18 -5.07 -2.03 0.29
C ARG A 18 -3.79 -1.54 -0.36
N ILE A 19 -2.65 -1.86 0.24
CA ILE A 19 -1.33 -1.56 -0.30
C ILE A 19 -0.95 -2.78 -1.15
N VAL A 20 -0.85 -2.56 -2.45
CA VAL A 20 -0.70 -3.65 -3.43
C VAL A 20 0.48 -3.40 -4.36
N VAL A 21 1.11 -4.50 -4.76
CA VAL A 21 2.15 -4.52 -5.79
C VAL A 21 1.50 -4.91 -7.12
N THR A 22 1.65 -4.07 -8.13
CA THR A 22 1.04 -4.30 -9.44
C THR A 22 1.76 -3.54 -10.55
N ASP A 23 1.53 -3.91 -11.81
CA ASP A 23 2.00 -3.13 -12.95
C ASP A 23 1.26 -1.78 -12.99
N SER A 24 2.02 -0.70 -13.21
CA SER A 24 1.49 0.66 -13.38
C SER A 24 0.34 0.77 -14.39
N ARG A 25 0.33 -0.07 -15.43
CA ARG A 25 -0.68 -0.07 -16.49
C ARG A 25 -2.00 -0.71 -16.08
N ALA A 26 -2.00 -1.51 -15.02
CA ALA A 26 -3.20 -2.20 -14.55
C ALA A 26 -4.20 -1.22 -13.93
N ALA A 27 -5.50 -1.49 -14.07
CA ALA A 27 -6.55 -0.68 -13.43
C ALA A 27 -6.37 -0.65 -11.90
N ARG A 28 -6.72 0.46 -11.25
CA ARG A 28 -6.44 0.69 -9.81
C ARG A 28 -6.84 -0.48 -8.90
N ASN A 29 -8.00 -1.06 -9.14
CA ASN A 29 -8.60 -2.11 -8.31
C ASN A 29 -8.57 -3.50 -8.99
N SER A 30 -7.73 -3.71 -10.00
CA SER A 30 -7.56 -5.03 -10.62
C SER A 30 -6.87 -6.01 -9.67
N ARG A 31 -6.83 -7.29 -10.06
CA ARG A 31 -6.05 -8.31 -9.36
C ARG A 31 -4.58 -7.85 -9.22
N PRO A 32 -4.06 -7.72 -7.99
CA PRO A 32 -2.66 -7.39 -7.76
C PRO A 32 -1.77 -8.62 -7.95
N ILE A 33 -0.47 -8.39 -8.07
CA ILE A 33 0.54 -9.45 -8.02
C ILE A 33 0.60 -9.97 -6.58
N GLU A 34 0.69 -9.04 -5.62
CA GLU A 34 0.75 -9.33 -4.18
C GLU A 34 0.12 -8.18 -3.36
N GLU A 35 -0.53 -8.53 -2.24
CA GLU A 35 -1.02 -7.58 -1.23
C GLU A 35 0.01 -7.53 -0.10
N VAL A 36 0.61 -6.36 0.12
CA VAL A 36 1.70 -6.16 1.10
C VAL A 36 1.26 -5.38 2.34
N GLY A 37 0.02 -4.90 2.37
CA GLY A 37 -0.49 -4.19 3.53
C GLY A 37 -1.88 -3.61 3.34
N ARG A 38 -2.35 -2.93 4.38
CA ARG A 38 -3.67 -2.31 4.51
C ARG A 38 -3.53 -0.98 5.23
N TYR A 39 -4.35 -0.03 4.81
CA TYR A 39 -4.43 1.29 5.40
C TYR A 39 -5.90 1.71 5.55
N ASN A 40 -6.30 2.04 6.77
CA ASN A 40 -7.64 2.54 7.07
C ASN A 40 -7.55 3.91 7.78
N PRO A 41 -7.87 5.01 7.08
CA PRO A 41 -7.91 6.34 7.67
C PRO A 41 -9.19 6.61 8.47
N CYS A 42 -10.20 5.73 8.42
CA CYS A 42 -11.50 5.97 9.05
C CYS A 42 -11.55 5.59 10.54
N VAL A 43 -10.45 5.11 11.10
CA VAL A 43 -10.33 4.73 12.50
C VAL A 43 -9.34 5.65 13.19
N GLU A 44 -9.56 5.93 14.47
CA GLU A 44 -8.67 6.71 15.33
C GLU A 44 -8.13 5.79 16.43
N PRO A 45 -6.80 5.53 16.49
CA PRO A 45 -5.76 5.96 15.56
C PRO A 45 -5.85 5.26 14.18
N SER A 46 -5.28 5.87 13.14
CA SER A 46 -5.33 5.32 11.79
C SER A 46 -4.63 3.97 11.72
N MET A 47 -5.32 2.96 11.20
CA MET A 47 -4.78 1.60 11.12
C MET A 47 -3.84 1.49 9.92
N ILE A 48 -2.55 1.31 10.20
CA ILE A 48 -1.50 1.05 9.22
C ILE A 48 -0.95 -0.34 9.51
N GLN A 49 -1.14 -1.27 8.57
CA GLN A 49 -0.59 -2.63 8.67
C GLN A 49 0.21 -2.90 7.41
N ILE A 50 1.54 -2.98 7.53
CA ILE A 50 2.45 -3.18 6.41
C ILE A 50 3.39 -4.32 6.75
N ASP A 51 3.51 -5.27 5.81
CA ASP A 51 4.53 -6.31 5.86
C ASP A 51 5.84 -5.73 5.30
N LEU A 52 6.71 -5.24 6.20
CA LEU A 52 7.94 -4.56 5.83
C LEU A 52 8.90 -5.48 5.06
N GLU A 53 8.98 -6.76 5.41
CA GLU A 53 9.86 -7.73 4.73
C GLU A 53 9.49 -7.89 3.25
N LYS A 54 8.20 -8.02 2.96
CA LYS A 54 7.72 -8.11 1.58
C LYS A 54 7.95 -6.81 0.82
N VAL A 55 7.68 -5.67 1.45
CA VAL A 55 7.89 -4.36 0.83
C VAL A 55 9.36 -4.16 0.47
N ASP A 56 10.28 -4.46 1.38
CA ASP A 56 11.72 -4.30 1.15
C ASP A 56 12.22 -5.21 0.03
N LYS A 57 11.72 -6.45 -0.04
CA LYS A 57 11.99 -7.37 -1.15
C LYS A 57 11.54 -6.79 -2.50
N TRP A 58 10.35 -6.21 -2.56
CA TRP A 58 9.84 -5.62 -3.81
C TRP A 58 10.58 -4.34 -4.21
N ILE A 59 10.97 -3.50 -3.25
CA ILE A 59 11.79 -2.31 -3.48
C ILE A 59 13.17 -2.72 -4.01
N ALA A 60 13.80 -3.75 -3.42
CA ALA A 60 15.09 -4.29 -3.89
C ALA A 60 14.99 -4.83 -5.33
N ASN A 61 13.84 -5.39 -5.71
CA ASN A 61 13.55 -5.83 -7.08
C ASN A 61 13.20 -4.69 -8.05
N GLY A 62 13.23 -3.43 -7.61
CA GLY A 62 12.98 -2.25 -8.43
C GLY A 62 11.52 -1.78 -8.48
N ALA A 63 10.64 -2.26 -7.59
CA ALA A 63 9.29 -1.72 -7.47
C ALA A 63 9.33 -0.32 -6.87
N GLN A 64 8.60 0.62 -7.49
CA GLN A 64 8.54 2.01 -7.01
C GLN A 64 7.26 2.27 -6.21
N PRO A 65 7.35 2.68 -4.93
CA PRO A 65 6.19 3.12 -4.18
C PRO A 65 5.68 4.48 -4.68
N THR A 66 4.37 4.71 -4.59
CA THR A 66 3.78 6.06 -4.74
C THR A 66 4.07 6.91 -3.50
N ASP A 67 4.12 8.23 -3.64
CA ASP A 67 4.47 9.17 -2.55
C ASP A 67 3.73 8.91 -1.23
N THR A 68 2.41 8.72 -1.28
CA THR A 68 1.61 8.39 -0.08
C THR A 68 2.01 7.06 0.56
N VAL A 69 2.31 6.04 -0.25
CA VAL A 69 2.75 4.72 0.24
C VAL A 69 4.15 4.82 0.85
N ALA A 70 5.05 5.63 0.26
CA ALA A 70 6.37 5.88 0.83
C ALA A 70 6.26 6.50 2.24
N HIS A 71 5.38 7.50 2.42
CA HIS A 71 5.11 8.06 3.75
C HIS A 71 4.51 7.04 4.71
N LEU A 72 3.58 6.19 4.28
CA LEU A 72 3.01 5.15 5.12
C LEU A 72 4.06 4.11 5.55
N ILE A 73 4.99 3.74 4.66
CA ILE A 73 6.11 2.85 5.00
C ILE A 73 7.02 3.51 6.03
N GLU A 74 7.33 4.79 5.87
CA GLU A 74 8.14 5.54 6.84
C GLU A 74 7.46 5.63 8.21
N SER A 75 6.16 5.92 8.26
CA SER A 75 5.37 5.92 9.49
C SER A 75 5.37 4.54 10.16
N ALA A 76 5.15 3.47 9.38
CA ALA A 76 5.17 2.11 9.91
C ALA A 76 6.55 1.70 10.46
N ARG A 77 7.64 2.16 9.83
CA ARG A 77 9.01 1.93 10.33
C ARG A 77 9.34 2.71 11.60
N LYS A 78 8.67 3.83 11.86
CA LYS A 78 8.86 4.63 13.08
C LYS A 78 8.11 4.04 14.29
N GLU A 79 7.02 3.32 14.04
CA GLU A 79 6.21 2.68 15.08
C GLU A 79 6.71 1.27 15.45
N ALA A 80 7.54 0.66 14.61
CA ALA A 80 8.22 -0.62 14.85
C ALA A 80 9.49 -0.44 15.71
#